data_AF-A0A2V8WQI2-F1
#
_entry.id   AF-A0A2V8WQI2-F1
#
_cell.length_a   1.000
_cell.length_b   1.000
_cell.length_c   1.000
_cell.angle_alpha   90.00
_cell.angle_beta   90.00
_cell.angle_gamma   90.00
#
_symmetry.space_group_name_H-M   'P 1'
#
loop_
_entity.id
_entity.type
_entity.pdbx_description
1 polymer ?
#
loop_
_entity_poly.entity_id
_entity_poly.type
_entity_poly.pdbx_seq_one_letter_code
_entity_poly.pdbx_strand_id
1 'polypeptide(L)' 'MKNYALRLVLQTLALVLGASLRSQAQSANTAPADTIVFHGHVYTENAKHQWAQAVAIRRTKIAAVGSDAEIERPGRVLPK' A
#
# COMPACT_ATOMS: atom_id res chain seq x y z
N MET A 1 9.77 -17.48 46.16
CA MET A 1 10.22 -16.42 45.21
C MET A 1 10.35 -16.90 43.75
N LYS A 2 9.80 -18.06 43.35
CA LYS A 2 9.95 -18.63 41.99
C LYS A 2 8.78 -18.33 41.03
N ASN A 3 7.65 -17.88 41.55
CA ASN A 3 6.38 -17.81 40.83
C ASN A 3 6.19 -16.46 40.10
N TYR A 4 6.87 -15.41 40.59
CA TYR A 4 6.84 -14.07 40.00
C TYR A 4 7.69 -13.98 38.74
N ALA A 5 8.85 -14.65 38.73
CA ALA A 5 9.71 -14.74 37.54
C ALA A 5 9.00 -15.46 36.38
N LEU A 6 8.29 -16.56 36.66
CA LEU A 6 7.51 -17.29 35.66
C LEU A 6 6.37 -16.43 35.07
N ARG A 7 5.70 -15.64 35.92
CA ARG A 7 4.65 -14.71 35.46
C ARG A 7 5.20 -13.57 34.59
N LEU A 8 6.37 -13.04 34.92
CA LEU A 8 7.04 -11.99 34.13
C LEU A 8 7.52 -12.52 32.76
N VAL A 9 8.01 -13.76 32.71
CA VAL A 9 8.39 -14.41 31.43
C VAL A 9 7.16 -14.66 30.56
N LEU A 10 6.05 -15.12 31.13
CA LEU A 10 4.80 -15.33 30.38
C LEU A 10 4.23 -14.01 29.84
N GLN A 11 4.31 -12.92 30.61
CA GLN A 11 3.83 -11.59 30.19
C GLN A 11 4.69 -10.99 29.07
N THR A 12 6.01 -11.11 29.17
CA THR A 12 6.93 -10.62 28.11
C THR A 12 6.78 -11.43 26.83
N LEU A 13 6.61 -12.76 26.93
CA LEU A 13 6.36 -13.61 25.77
C LEU A 13 5.03 -13.25 25.07
N ALA A 14 3.95 -13.05 25.82
CA ALA A 14 2.67 -12.63 25.27
C ALA A 14 2.74 -11.26 24.57
N LEU A 15 3.53 -10.32 25.11
CA LEU A 15 3.71 -8.98 24.53
C LEU A 15 4.49 -9.02 23.21
N VAL A 16 5.49 -9.89 23.09
CA VAL A 16 6.29 -10.06 21.86
C VAL A 16 5.47 -10.73 20.75
N LEU A 17 4.64 -11.74 21.08
CA LEU A 17 3.77 -12.38 20.08
C LEU A 17 2.66 -11.45 19.56
N GLY A 18 2.16 -10.52 20.37
CA GLY A 18 1.11 -9.57 19.95
C GLY A 18 1.57 -8.48 18.98
N ALA A 19 2.87 -8.21 18.90
CA ALA A 19 3.41 -7.13 18.05
C ALA A 19 3.50 -7.50 16.56
N SER A 20 3.56 -8.80 16.22
CA SER A 20 3.75 -9.28 14.84
C SER A 20 2.50 -9.20 13.96
N LEU A 21 1.34 -8.91 14.53
CA LEU A 21 0.06 -8.78 13.78
C LEU A 21 -0.21 -7.36 13.27
N ARG A 22 0.69 -6.39 13.52
CA ARG A 22 0.55 -5.00 13.04
C ARG A 22 1.14 -4.77 11.65
N SER A 23 1.10 -5.77 10.78
CA SER A 23 1.28 -5.52 9.35
C SER A 23 0.01 -4.83 8.84
N GLN A 24 -0.11 -3.53 9.13
CA GLN A 24 -1.14 -2.70 8.53
C GLN A 24 -0.91 -2.75 7.02
N ALA A 25 -1.74 -3.50 6.32
CA ALA A 25 -2.14 -3.14 4.98
C ALA A 25 -2.84 -1.79 5.09
N GLN A 26 -2.03 -0.72 5.17
CA GLN A 26 -2.47 0.64 4.92
C GLN A 26 -2.86 0.67 3.45
N SER A 27 -4.03 0.11 3.14
CA SER A 27 -4.73 0.40 1.92
C SER A 27 -4.96 1.89 2.00
N ALA A 28 -4.07 2.66 1.37
CA ALA A 28 -4.23 4.08 1.22
C ALA A 28 -5.53 4.22 0.43
N ASN A 29 -6.64 4.38 1.16
CA ASN A 29 -7.92 4.81 0.63
C ASN A 29 -7.72 6.25 0.18
N THR A 30 -6.94 6.38 -0.89
CA THR A 30 -6.60 7.64 -1.51
C THR A 30 -7.89 8.05 -2.15
N ALA A 31 -8.40 9.21 -1.73
CA ALA A 31 -9.60 9.80 -2.32
C ALA A 31 -9.55 9.67 -3.85
N PRO A 32 -10.69 9.35 -4.48
CA PRO A 32 -10.73 9.00 -5.90
C PRO A 32 -10.05 10.08 -6.74
N ALA A 33 -9.40 9.62 -7.81
CA ALA A 33 -8.85 10.49 -8.82
C ALA A 33 -9.96 11.38 -9.42
N ASP A 34 -9.63 12.63 -9.72
CA ASP A 34 -10.54 13.54 -10.42
C ASP A 34 -10.41 13.40 -11.94
N THR A 35 -9.25 12.95 -12.42
CA THR A 35 -8.99 12.64 -13.82
C THR A 35 -8.28 11.30 -13.93
N ILE A 36 -8.73 10.47 -14.88
CA ILE A 36 -8.05 9.22 -15.23
C ILE A 36 -7.84 9.20 -16.74
N VAL A 37 -6.60 8.95 -17.16
CA VAL A 37 -6.24 8.66 -18.55
C VAL A 37 -6.11 7.14 -18.68
N PHE A 38 -6.84 6.55 -19.63
CA PHE A 38 -6.78 5.13 -19.98
C PHE A 38 -6.29 4.93 -21.41
N HIS A 39 -5.82 3.73 -21.72
CA HIS A 39 -5.38 3.31 -23.05
C HIS A 39 -4.29 4.21 -23.65
N GLY A 40 -3.50 4.84 -22.78
CA GLY A 40 -2.43 5.74 -23.16
C GLY A 40 -1.12 5.01 -23.48
N HIS A 41 -0.16 5.77 -23.99
CA HIS A 41 1.25 5.37 -24.05
C HIS A 41 2.07 6.49 -23.40
N VAL A 42 1.96 6.58 -22.08
CA VAL A 42 2.44 7.73 -21.30
C VAL A 42 3.87 7.47 -20.83
N TYR A 43 4.79 8.39 -21.17
CA TYR A 43 6.14 8.37 -20.61
C TYR A 43 6.12 8.89 -19.18
N THR A 44 6.69 8.15 -18.24
CA THR A 44 6.58 8.46 -16.80
C THR A 44 7.90 8.89 -16.16
N GLU A 45 9.00 8.86 -16.93
CA GLU A 45 10.37 9.07 -16.43
C GLU A 45 10.78 8.13 -15.28
N ASN A 46 10.00 7.08 -15.01
CA ASN A 46 10.33 6.07 -14.00
C ASN A 46 11.15 4.96 -14.66
N ALA A 47 12.41 4.80 -14.25
CA ALA A 47 13.31 3.77 -14.79
C ALA A 47 12.73 2.34 -14.72
N LYS A 48 11.90 2.03 -13.72
CA LYS A 48 11.24 0.72 -13.57
C LYS A 48 9.95 0.58 -14.39
N HIS A 49 9.38 1.69 -14.85
CA HIS A 49 8.08 1.71 -15.52
C HIS A 49 7.96 2.89 -16.48
N GLN A 50 8.90 2.98 -17.43
CA GLN A 50 9.07 4.15 -18.30
C GLN A 50 7.83 4.48 -19.15
N TRP A 51 7.01 3.47 -19.47
CA TRP A 51 5.76 3.60 -20.21
C TRP A 51 4.60 3.08 -19.37
N ALA A 52 3.49 3.80 -19.34
CA ALA A 52 2.27 3.42 -18.66
C ALA A 52 1.05 3.50 -19.61
N GLN A 53 0.08 2.61 -19.36
CA GLN A 53 -1.18 2.59 -20.10
C GLN A 53 -2.23 3.50 -19.45
N ALA A 54 -2.19 3.59 -18.12
CA ALA A 54 -3.11 4.42 -17.36
C ALA A 54 -2.42 5.26 -16.29
N VAL A 55 -2.94 6.47 -16.10
CA VAL A 55 -2.47 7.44 -15.10
C VAL A 55 -3.68 8.05 -14.41
N ALA A 56 -3.71 7.93 -13.08
CA ALA A 56 -4.71 8.54 -12.23
C ALA A 56 -4.15 9.83 -11.62
N ILE A 57 -4.86 10.94 -11.83
CA ILE A 57 -4.47 12.27 -11.38
C ILE A 57 -5.47 12.72 -10.31
N ARG A 58 -4.93 13.34 -9.27
CA ARG A 58 -5.74 14.04 -8.27
C ARG A 58 -5.15 15.41 -8.02
N ARG A 59 -5.92 16.44 -8.34
CA ARG A 59 -5.55 17.85 -8.27
C ARG A 59 -4.26 18.07 -9.07
N THR A 60 -3.14 18.29 -8.38
CA THR A 60 -1.83 18.61 -8.97
C THR A 60 -0.83 17.46 -8.84
N LYS A 61 -1.29 16.25 -8.48
CA LYS A 61 -0.42 15.10 -8.23
C LYS A 61 -0.88 13.88 -9.02
N ILE A 62 0.10 13.13 -9.51
CA ILE A 62 -0.10 11.78 -10.00
C ILE A 62 -0.34 10.87 -8.79
N ALA A 63 -1.54 10.31 -8.70
CA ALA A 63 -1.96 9.44 -7.61
C ALA A 63 -1.58 7.98 -7.87
N ALA A 64 -1.62 7.53 -9.13
CA ALA A 64 -1.19 6.19 -9.54
C ALA A 64 -0.80 6.15 -11.03
N VAL A 65 0.06 5.19 -11.38
CA VAL A 65 0.58 4.93 -12.73
C VAL A 65 0.67 3.43 -12.91
N GLY A 66 0.10 2.89 -13.99
CA GLY A 66 0.11 1.44 -14.22
C GLY A 66 -0.55 1.01 -15.52
N SER A 67 -0.96 -0.26 -15.56
CA SER A 67 -1.81 -0.80 -16.63
C SER A 67 -3.26 -0.31 -16.50
N ASP A 68 -4.05 -0.42 -17.57
CA ASP A 68 -5.49 -0.07 -17.54
C ASP A 68 -6.21 -0.83 -16.43
N ALA A 69 -5.95 -2.13 -16.30
CA ALA A 69 -6.57 -3.00 -15.30
C ALA A 69 -6.18 -2.64 -13.85
N GLU A 70 -4.96 -2.14 -13.63
CA GLU A 70 -4.50 -1.68 -12.31
C GLU A 70 -5.23 -0.41 -11.86
N ILE A 71 -5.56 0.49 -12.81
CA ILE A 71 -6.19 1.78 -12.51
C ILE A 71 -7.73 1.69 -12.53
N GLU A 72 -8.31 0.83 -13.37
CA GLU A 72 -9.76 0.61 -13.48
C GLU A 72 -10.39 0.08 -12.16
N ARG A 73 -9.59 -0.55 -11.29
CA ARG A 73 -10.04 -1.01 -9.96
C ARG A 73 -9.55 -0.06 -8.86
N PRO A 74 -10.26 1.03 -8.55
CA PRO A 74 -9.84 2.07 -7.58
C PRO A 74 -9.65 1.59 -6.12
N GLY A 75 -9.70 0.30 -5.84
CA GLY A 75 -9.48 -0.28 -4.50
C GLY A 75 -8.31 -1.27 -4.39
N ARG A 76 -7.54 -1.53 -5.46
CA ARG A 76 -6.44 -2.49 -5.43
C ARG A 76 -5.23 -1.98 -6.21
N VAL A 77 -4.57 -0.95 -5.69
CA VAL A 77 -3.20 -0.65 -6.11
C VAL A 77 -2.35 -1.84 -5.64
N LEU A 78 -1.98 -2.72 -6.58
CA LEU A 78 -1.10 -3.83 -6.28
C LEU A 78 0.26 -3.26 -5.85
N PRO A 79 0.79 -3.63 -4.68
CA PRO A 79 2.12 -3.20 -4.29
C PRO A 79 3.13 -3.73 -5.32
N LYS A 80 4.00 -2.84 -5.81
CA LYS A 80 5.13 -3.19 -6.69
C LYS A 80 6.24 -3.90 -5.92
#